data_AF-A0A496P2K4-F1
#
_entry.id   AF-A0A496P2K4-F1
#
_cell.length_a   1.000
_cell.length_b   1.000
_cell.length_c   1.000
_cell.angle_alpha   90.00
_cell.angle_beta   90.00
_cell.angle_gamma   90.00
#
_symmetry.space_group_name_H-M   'P 1'
#
loop_
_entity.id
_entity.type
_entity.pdbx_description
1 polymer ?
#
loop_
_entity_poly.entity_id
_entity_poly.type
_entity_poly.pdbx_seq_one_letter_code
_entity_poly.pdbx_strand_id
1 'polypeptide(L)'
;LEDLKRTFKDKIIPLLEEYFYGDFGKIGLVLGGEFIESVENKTAFPKNFTYEKNFLEDKKIYHFTPSEDWDEDTFESIYRG
;
A
#
# COMPACT_ATOMS: atom_id res chain seq x y z
N LEU A 1 -0.13 -6.15 -20.95
CA LEU A 1 -0.33 -5.64 -19.58
C LEU A 1 -0.07 -6.70 -18.51
N GLU A 2 -0.50 -7.96 -18.70
CA GLU A 2 -0.34 -9.05 -17.70
C GLU A 2 1.11 -9.23 -17.20
N ASP A 3 2.09 -9.31 -18.11
CA ASP A 3 3.49 -9.47 -17.71
C ASP A 3 4.04 -8.26 -16.92
N LEU A 4 3.51 -7.06 -17.18
CA LEU A 4 3.88 -5.85 -16.46
C LEU A 4 3.31 -5.88 -15.03
N LYS A 5 2.02 -6.22 -14.89
CA LYS A 5 1.38 -6.44 -13.58
C LYS A 5 2.15 -7.47 -12.77
N ARG A 6 2.47 -8.61 -13.39
CA ARG A 6 3.24 -9.68 -12.76
C ARG A 6 4.64 -9.22 -12.35
N THR A 7 5.33 -8.47 -13.20
CA THR A 7 6.65 -7.93 -12.89
C THR A 7 6.58 -6.97 -11.69
N PHE A 8 5.58 -6.10 -11.64
CA PHE A 8 5.40 -5.21 -10.51
C PHE A 8 5.11 -5.98 -9.22
N LYS A 9 4.17 -6.92 -9.27
CA LYS A 9 3.77 -7.74 -8.12
C LYS A 9 4.88 -8.65 -7.59
N ASP A 10 5.59 -9.35 -8.48
CA ASP A 10 6.53 -10.40 -8.10
C ASP A 10 7.98 -9.88 -7.93
N LYS A 11 8.28 -8.68 -8.42
CA LYS A 11 9.66 -8.13 -8.43
C LYS A 11 9.76 -6.72 -7.87
N ILE A 12 9.00 -5.76 -8.41
CA ILE A 12 9.14 -4.34 -8.04
C ILE A 12 8.65 -4.08 -6.63
N ILE A 13 7.43 -4.54 -6.30
CA ILE A 13 6.83 -4.35 -4.97
C ILE A 13 7.68 -4.99 -3.87
N PRO A 14 8.07 -6.29 -3.95
CA PRO A 14 8.92 -6.90 -2.93
C PRO A 14 10.26 -6.17 -2.73
N LEU A 15 10.85 -5.65 -3.82
CA LEU A 15 12.10 -4.89 -3.73
C LEU A 15 11.91 -3.54 -3.05
N LEU A 16 10.80 -2.84 -3.31
CA LEU A 16 10.46 -1.58 -2.64
C LEU A 16 10.12 -1.82 -1.17
N GLU A 17 9.39 -2.88 -0.84
CA GLU A 17 9.13 -3.29 0.54
C GLU A 17 10.42 -3.56 1.30
N GLU A 18 11.38 -4.28 0.70
CA GLU A 18 12.70 -4.52 1.30
C GLU A 18 13.50 -3.21 1.46
N TYR A 19 13.54 -2.38 0.41
CA TYR A 19 14.31 -1.13 0.41
C TYR A 19 13.78 -0.11 1.43
N PHE A 20 12.46 0.01 1.56
CA PHE A 20 11.81 0.95 2.46
C PHE A 20 11.40 0.34 3.81
N TYR A 21 11.82 -0.89 4.10
CA TYR A 21 11.49 -1.61 5.35
C TYR A 21 9.97 -1.68 5.62
N GLY A 22 9.18 -1.89 4.57
CA GLY A 22 7.72 -1.93 4.66
C GLY A 22 7.06 -0.57 4.96
N ASP A 23 7.76 0.55 4.76
CA ASP A 23 7.16 1.87 4.89
C ASP A 23 6.33 2.22 3.64
N PHE A 24 5.07 1.81 3.66
CA PHE A 24 4.10 2.06 2.59
C PHE A 24 3.87 3.55 2.30
N GLY A 25 4.12 4.44 3.26
CA GLY A 25 4.09 5.87 3.02
C GLY A 25 5.19 6.29 2.05
N LYS A 26 6.43 5.82 2.26
CA LYS A 26 7.54 6.08 1.33
C LYS A 26 7.36 5.37 -0.01
N ILE A 27 6.87 4.13 0.00
CA ILE A 27 6.59 3.39 -1.24
C ILE A 27 5.54 4.12 -2.07
N GLY A 28 4.50 4.67 -1.43
CA GLY A 28 3.45 5.44 -2.09
C GLY A 28 3.96 6.73 -2.70
N LEU A 29 5.00 7.36 -2.14
CA LEU A 29 5.66 8.51 -2.76
C LEU A 29 6.42 8.15 -4.05
N VAL A 30 6.81 6.88 -4.23
CA VAL A 30 7.52 6.41 -5.42
C VAL A 30 6.56 5.93 -6.50
N LEU A 31 5.53 5.17 -6.11
CA LEU A 31 4.58 4.56 -7.06
C LEU A 31 3.35 5.45 -7.33
N GLY A 32 3.05 6.41 -6.48
CA GLY A 32 1.84 7.22 -6.59
C GLY A 32 0.61 6.58 -5.93
N GLY A 33 -0.47 7.37 -5.86
CA GLY A 33 -1.69 7.02 -5.13
C GLY A 33 -2.55 5.93 -5.76
N GLU A 34 -2.37 5.64 -7.06
CA GLU A 34 -3.14 4.58 -7.74
C GLU A 34 -2.71 3.17 -7.29
N PHE A 35 -1.46 3.01 -6.82
CA PHE A 35 -0.94 1.74 -6.33
C PHE A 35 -1.18 1.52 -4.84
N ILE A 36 -1.39 2.57 -4.06
CA ILE A 36 -1.49 2.49 -2.60
C ILE A 36 -2.71 3.26 -2.11
N GLU A 37 -3.59 2.56 -1.40
CA GLU A 37 -4.76 3.14 -0.74
C GLU A 37 -4.53 3.26 0.78
N SER A 38 -5.03 4.35 1.36
CA SER A 38 -5.12 4.47 2.82
C SER A 38 -6.39 3.81 3.34
N VAL A 39 -6.24 2.82 4.21
CA VAL A 39 -7.36 2.15 4.87
C VAL A 39 -7.49 2.71 6.28
N GLU A 40 -8.69 3.17 6.64
CA GLU A 40 -8.99 3.50 8.03
C GLU A 40 -8.83 2.26 8.90
N ASN A 41 -8.10 2.40 10.00
CA ASN A 41 -7.87 1.31 10.94
C ASN A 41 -9.19 0.93 11.65
N LYS A 42 -9.95 0.00 11.05
CA LYS A 42 -11.17 -0.59 11.63
C LYS A 42 -10.85 -1.82 12.47
N THR A 43 -9.67 -1.91 13.09
CA THR A 43 -9.32 -3.05 13.92
C THR A 43 -10.24 -3.08 15.15
N ALA A 44 -11.24 -3.95 15.11
CA ALA A 44 -12.06 -4.29 16.26
C ALA A 44 -11.25 -5.22 17.17
N PHE A 45 -10.47 -4.65 18.09
CA PHE A 45 -9.81 -5.44 19.12
C PHE A 45 -10.84 -6.17 19.99
N PRO A 46 -10.51 -7.36 20.52
CA PRO A 46 -11.32 -8.00 21.54
C PRO A 46 -11.60 -7.01 22.66
N LYS A 47 -12.86 -6.91 23.11
CA LYS A 47 -13.32 -5.92 24.11
C LYS A 47 -12.50 -5.93 25.43
N ASN A 48 -11.77 -7.00 25.68
CA ASN A 48 -10.95 -7.21 26.88
C ASN A 48 -9.49 -6.74 26.72
N PHE A 49 -9.12 -6.13 25.59
CA PHE A 49 -7.76 -5.67 25.30
C PHE A 49 -7.70 -4.13 25.40
N THR A 50 -7.33 -3.62 26.58
CA THR A 50 -7.32 -2.18 26.89
C THR A 50 -6.01 -1.48 26.54
N TYR A 51 -4.97 -2.21 26.16
CA TYR A 51 -3.62 -1.69 25.91
C TYR A 51 -3.53 -0.81 24.66
N GLU A 52 -4.33 -1.10 23.62
CA GLU A 52 -4.17 -0.48 22.30
C GLU A 52 -5.18 0.63 21.97
N LYS A 53 -6.00 1.05 22.94
CA LYS A 53 -7.05 2.05 22.71
C LYS A 53 -6.50 3.40 22.20
N ASN A 54 -5.29 3.77 22.61
CA ASN A 54 -4.60 4.99 22.17
C ASN A 54 -3.66 4.76 20.97
N PHE A 55 -3.47 3.51 20.51
CA PHE A 55 -2.62 3.18 19.35
C PHE A 55 -3.37 3.28 18.02
N LEU A 56 -4.70 3.20 18.08
CA LEU A 56 -5.62 3.11 16.94
C LEU A 56 -5.85 4.44 16.21
N GLU A 57 -5.82 5.57 16.92
CA GLU A 57 -6.32 6.84 16.39
C GLU A 57 -5.35 7.55 15.44
N ASP A 58 -4.04 7.21 15.47
CA ASP A 58 -3.00 8.01 14.78
C ASP A 58 -2.30 7.31 13.60
N LYS A 59 -2.57 6.03 13.32
CA LYS A 59 -1.87 5.31 12.25
C LYS A 59 -2.77 5.08 11.04
N LYS A 60 -2.63 5.93 10.02
CA LYS A 60 -3.06 5.60 8.65
C LYS A 60 -2.34 4.32 8.22
N ILE A 61 -3.11 3.27 7.94
CA ILE A 61 -2.57 2.04 7.36
C ILE A 61 -2.69 2.17 5.85
N TYR A 62 -1.67 1.75 5.13
CA TYR A 62 -1.63 1.78 3.67
C TYR A 62 -1.50 0.36 3.14
N HIS A 63 -2.22 0.05 2.06
CA HIS A 63 -2.16 -1.25 1.39
C HIS A 63 -2.06 -1.05 -0.12
N PHE A 64 -1.51 -2.04 -0.82
CA PHE A 64 -1.53 -2.05 -2.27
C PHE A 64 -2.94 -2.32 -2.78
N THR A 65 -3.33 -1.60 -3.84
CA THR A 65 -4.54 -1.89 -4.60
C THR A 65 -4.43 -3.24 -5.30
N PRO A 66 -5.54 -3.96 -5.53
CA PRO A 66 -5.51 -5.25 -6.21
C PRO A 66 -4.88 -5.13 -7.60
N SER A 67 -3.90 -6.00 -7.92
CA SER A 67 -3.23 -5.96 -9.23
C SER A 67 -4.17 -6.23 -10.42
N GLU A 68 -5.33 -6.82 -10.14
CA GLU A 68 -6.39 -7.05 -11.12
C GLU A 68 -6.95 -5.73 -11.65
N ASP A 69 -7.01 -4.69 -10.81
CA ASP A 69 -7.59 -3.38 -11.12
C ASP A 69 -6.61 -2.45 -11.85
N TRP A 70 -5.31 -2.77 -11.88
CA TRP A 70 -4.32 -1.92 -12.54
C TRP A 70 -4.53 -1.89 -14.06
N ASP A 71 -4.62 -0.70 -14.64
CA ASP A 71 -4.69 -0.48 -16.08
C ASP A 71 -3.46 0.32 -16.57
N GLU A 72 -3.43 0.67 -17.85
CA GLU A 72 -2.32 1.46 -18.42
C GLU A 72 -2.20 2.82 -17.72
N ASP A 73 -3.33 3.49 -17.42
CA ASP A 73 -3.37 4.77 -16.73
C ASP A 73 -2.76 4.67 -15.32
N THR A 74 -2.99 3.56 -14.62
CA THR A 74 -2.37 3.25 -13.32
C THR A 74 -0.85 3.32 -13.41
N PHE A 75 -0.22 2.66 -14.40
CA PHE A 75 1.24 2.69 -14.57
C PHE A 75 1.76 4.03 -15.09
N GLU A 76 1.00 4.70 -15.95
CA GLU A 76 1.36 6.03 -16.43
C GLU A 76 1.33 7.09 -15.31
N SER A 77 0.48 6.91 -14.30
CA SER A 77 0.37 7.82 -13.15
C SER A 77 1.70 8.04 -12.42
N ILE A 78 2.60 7.03 -12.43
CA ILE A 78 3.95 7.10 -11.86
C ILE A 78 4.76 8.27 -12.46
N TYR A 79 4.57 8.55 -13.75
CA TYR A 79 5.32 9.56 -14.48
C TYR A 79 4.63 10.92 -14.52
N ARG A 80 3.37 11.00 -14.08
CA ARG A 80 2.51 12.19 -14.18
C ARG A 80 2.40 12.98 -12.87
N GLY A 81 3.31 12.72 -11.92
CA GLY A 81 3.33 13.28 -10.55
C GLY A 81 3.08 14.77 -10.43
#